data_AF-A0A956PBX7-F1
#
_entry.id   AF-A0A956PBX7-F1
#
_cell.length_a   1.000
_cell.length_b   1.000
_cell.length_c   1.000
_cell.angle_alpha   90.00
_cell.angle_beta   90.00
_cell.angle_gamma   90.00
#
_symmetry.space_group_name_H-M   'P 1'
#
loop_
_entity.id
_entity.type
_entity.pdbx_description
1 polymer ?
#
loop_
_entity_poly.entity_id
_entity_poly.type
_entity_poly.pdbx_seq_one_letter_code
_entity_poly.pdbx_strand_id
1 'polypeptide(L)'
;TATRGYVDFLDLGGHIRHQDLNPNLIRRYLKKGIPILTGLSATYLYRCVREAPETEKDDDVGGEPVGHFVVLSGYERESRSVHVADPMADNPTEGHYYTQGIDHLICSILLGIMTYDANLLVIEPRKPRDA
;
A
#
# COMPACT_ATOMS: atom_id res chain seq x y z
N THR A 1 12.99 17.06 4.40
CA THR A 1 12.55 16.22 5.52
C THR A 1 11.11 15.81 5.27
N ALA A 2 10.63 14.71 5.88
CA ALA A 2 9.24 14.28 5.76
C ALA A 2 8.26 15.39 6.15
N THR A 3 8.56 16.17 7.19
CA THR A 3 7.77 17.32 7.63
C THR A 3 7.50 18.32 6.52
N ARG A 4 8.50 18.66 5.70
CA ARG A 4 8.30 19.60 4.59
C ARG A 4 7.33 19.05 3.54
N GLY A 5 7.43 17.77 3.22
CA GLY A 5 6.49 17.13 2.29
C GLY A 5 5.04 17.15 2.80
N TYR A 6 4.81 16.96 4.10
CA TYR A 6 3.47 17.10 4.68
C TYR A 6 2.95 18.54 4.65
N VAL A 7 3.81 19.53 4.90
CA VAL A 7 3.43 20.95 4.78
C VAL A 7 3.04 21.26 3.33
N ASP A 8 3.86 20.87 2.36
CA ASP A 8 3.58 21.07 0.93
C ASP A 8 2.25 20.38 0.53
N PHE A 9 1.99 19.17 1.03
CA PHE A 9 0.73 18.46 0.79
C PHE A 9 -0.49 19.22 1.34
N LEU A 10 -0.40 19.77 2.55
CA LEU A 10 -1.46 20.57 3.15
C LEU A 10 -1.67 21.90 2.42
N ASP A 11 -0.59 22.58 2.02
CA ASP A 11 -0.63 23.84 1.28
C ASP A 11 -1.27 23.67 -0.11
N LEU A 12 -1.09 22.50 -0.72
CA LEU A 12 -1.74 22.11 -1.98
C LEU A 12 -3.22 21.69 -1.79
N GLY A 13 -3.76 21.77 -0.57
CA GLY A 13 -5.15 21.44 -0.25
C GLY A 13 -5.40 19.99 0.14
N GLY A 14 -4.34 19.22 0.39
CA GLY A 14 -4.42 17.87 0.92
C GLY A 14 -4.98 17.84 2.35
N HIS A 15 -5.44 16.66 2.78
CA HIS A 15 -5.99 16.47 4.12
C HIS A 15 -5.34 15.27 4.80
N ILE A 16 -4.84 15.47 6.02
CA ILE A 16 -4.34 14.40 6.88
C ILE A 16 -5.49 13.91 7.77
N ARG A 17 -5.68 12.59 7.84
CA ARG A 17 -6.72 11.95 8.65
C ARG A 17 -6.12 10.81 9.44
N HIS A 18 -6.42 10.78 10.73
CA HIS A 18 -6.09 9.65 11.60
C HIS A 18 -7.31 8.73 11.71
N GLN A 19 -7.19 7.50 11.23
CA GLN A 19 -8.26 6.48 11.23
C GLN A 19 -7.65 5.10 11.41
N ASP A 20 -8.39 4.19 12.06
CA ASP A 20 -7.98 2.80 12.19
C ASP A 20 -7.95 2.12 10.82
N LEU A 21 -6.85 1.42 10.52
CA LEU A 21 -6.74 0.59 9.33
C LEU A 21 -7.62 -0.65 9.48
N ASN A 22 -8.71 -0.70 8.72
CA ASN A 22 -9.65 -1.81 8.73
C ASN A 22 -10.26 -2.03 7.34
N PRO A 23 -10.94 -3.17 7.10
CA PRO A 23 -11.55 -3.47 5.81
C PRO A 23 -12.59 -2.43 5.36
N ASN A 24 -13.28 -1.74 6.28
CA ASN A 24 -14.26 -0.71 5.92
C ASN A 24 -13.58 0.53 5.32
N LEU A 25 -12.45 0.94 5.88
CA LEU A 25 -11.68 2.09 5.39
C LEU A 25 -11.26 1.90 3.94
N ILE A 26 -10.62 0.77 3.63
CA ILE A 26 -10.17 0.45 2.26
C ILE A 26 -11.36 0.38 1.31
N ARG A 27 -12.41 -0.38 1.68
CA ARG A 27 -13.61 -0.56 0.84
C ARG A 27 -14.34 0.76 0.56
N ARG A 28 -14.35 1.70 1.50
CA ARG A 28 -15.01 3.00 1.35
C ARG A 28 -14.51 3.78 0.14
N TYR A 29 -13.20 3.72 -0.14
CA TYR A 29 -12.58 4.42 -1.26
C TYR A 29 -12.64 3.57 -2.53
N LEU A 30 -12.25 2.30 -2.46
CA LEU A 30 -12.18 1.43 -3.64
C LEU A 30 -13.55 1.20 -4.31
N LYS A 31 -14.64 1.13 -3.54
CA LYS A 31 -16.01 1.04 -4.10
C LYS A 31 -16.44 2.28 -4.90
N LYS A 32 -15.75 3.41 -4.73
CA LYS A 32 -15.99 4.64 -5.46
C LYS A 32 -15.03 4.82 -6.65
N GLY A 33 -14.20 3.81 -6.94
CA GLY A 33 -13.15 3.91 -7.95
C GLY A 33 -12.02 4.86 -7.56
N ILE A 34 -11.83 5.12 -6.26
CA ILE A 34 -10.77 6.00 -5.77
C ILE A 34 -9.57 5.12 -5.38
N PRO A 35 -8.43 5.19 -6.10
CA PRO A 35 -7.27 4.37 -5.81
C PRO A 35 -6.54 4.83 -4.54
N ILE A 36 -5.83 3.88 -3.92
CA ILE A 36 -5.04 4.10 -2.71
C ILE A 36 -3.60 3.66 -2.99
N LEU A 37 -2.64 4.57 -2.88
CA LEU A 37 -1.22 4.23 -2.82
C LEU A 37 -0.88 3.91 -1.36
N THR A 38 -0.18 2.80 -1.13
CA THR A 38 0.24 2.39 0.21
C THR A 38 1.61 1.74 0.16
N GLY A 39 2.40 2.01 1.19
CA GLY A 39 3.53 1.15 1.53
C GLY A 39 3.06 -0.07 2.33
N LEU A 40 3.80 -1.16 2.21
CA LEU A 40 3.55 -2.43 2.90
C LEU A 40 4.84 -3.23 3.02
N SER A 41 4.81 -4.31 3.80
CA SER A 41 5.88 -5.31 3.78
C SER A 41 5.73 -6.21 2.54
N ALA A 42 6.65 -6.09 1.59
CA ALA A 42 6.75 -6.98 0.43
C ALA A 42 7.02 -8.42 0.89
N THR A 43 7.90 -8.60 1.88
CA THR A 43 8.18 -9.91 2.49
C THR A 43 6.91 -10.63 2.95
N TYR A 44 6.03 -9.93 3.67
CA TYR A 44 4.76 -10.52 4.11
C TYR A 44 3.75 -10.67 2.96
N LEU A 45 3.64 -9.66 2.09
CA LEU A 45 2.72 -9.66 0.96
C LEU A 45 2.96 -10.86 0.06
N TYR A 46 4.20 -11.05 -0.37
CA TYR A 46 4.62 -12.10 -1.29
C TYR A 46 4.91 -13.44 -0.60
N ARG A 47 5.00 -13.45 0.74
CA ARG A 47 5.42 -14.62 1.52
C ARG A 47 6.80 -15.12 1.10
N CYS A 48 7.72 -14.20 0.85
CA CYS A 48 9.09 -14.50 0.50
C CYS A 48 10.02 -14.43 1.71
N VAL A 49 11.27 -14.84 1.49
CA VAL A 49 12.34 -14.78 2.49
C VAL A 49 12.72 -13.33 2.76
N ARG A 50 13.26 -13.05 3.95
CA ARG A 50 13.85 -11.74 4.29
C ARG A 50 15.15 -11.53 3.52
N GLU A 51 15.62 -10.30 3.42
CA GLU A 51 16.84 -9.98 2.68
C GLU A 51 17.94 -9.48 3.62
N ALA A 52 19.17 -9.95 3.40
CA ALA A 52 20.34 -9.46 4.12
C ALA A 52 20.64 -8.01 3.70
N PRO A 53 20.63 -7.02 4.62
CA PRO A 53 20.72 -5.59 4.27
C PRO A 53 21.94 -5.18 3.44
N GLU A 54 23.06 -5.90 3.56
CA GLU A 54 24.29 -5.58 2.82
C GLU A 54 24.39 -6.23 1.43
N THR A 55 23.62 -7.29 1.18
CA THR A 55 23.80 -8.11 -0.03
C THR A 55 22.54 -8.31 -0.85
N GLU A 56 21.37 -7.94 -0.32
CA GLU A 56 20.06 -8.12 -0.95
C GLU A 56 19.79 -9.60 -1.33
N LYS A 57 20.42 -10.52 -0.59
CA LYS A 57 20.23 -11.97 -0.75
C LYS A 57 19.27 -12.49 0.31
N ASP A 58 18.53 -13.52 -0.06
CA ASP A 58 17.68 -14.30 0.85
C ASP A 58 18.46 -14.74 2.11
N ASP A 59 17.95 -14.33 3.28
CA ASP A 59 18.42 -14.77 4.60
C ASP A 59 17.22 -14.88 5.56
N ASP A 60 16.74 -16.10 5.76
CA ASP A 60 15.56 -16.39 6.56
C ASP A 60 15.78 -16.31 8.07
N VAL A 61 17.03 -16.12 8.53
CA VAL A 61 17.39 -16.00 9.94
C VAL A 61 17.85 -14.57 10.26
N GLY A 62 18.88 -14.10 9.56
CA GLY A 62 19.55 -12.82 9.78
C GLY A 62 19.04 -11.65 8.93
N GLY A 63 18.19 -11.90 7.93
CA GLY A 63 17.68 -10.87 7.04
C GLY A 63 16.66 -9.92 7.69
N GLU A 64 16.38 -8.82 7.01
CA GLU A 64 15.36 -7.84 7.35
C GLU A 64 14.18 -7.90 6.37
N PRO A 65 12.95 -7.59 6.82
CA PRO A 65 11.81 -7.51 5.92
C PRO A 65 11.92 -6.31 4.97
N VAL A 66 11.53 -6.52 3.73
CA VAL A 66 11.58 -5.50 2.68
C VAL A 66 10.22 -4.81 2.55
N GLY A 67 10.27 -3.50 2.32
CA GLY A 67 9.12 -2.64 2.09
C GLY A 67 8.86 -2.46 0.60
N HIS A 68 7.60 -2.23 0.24
CA HIS A 68 7.20 -1.99 -1.15
C HIS A 68 5.97 -1.10 -1.23
N PHE A 69 5.83 -0.38 -2.35
CA PHE A 69 4.67 0.46 -2.63
C PHE A 69 3.81 -0.13 -3.75
N VAL A 70 2.51 -0.23 -3.49
CA VAL A 70 1.52 -0.70 -4.46
C VAL A 70 0.33 0.25 -4.54
N VAL A 71 -0.43 0.16 -5.64
CA VAL A 71 -1.71 0.86 -5.79
C VAL A 71 -2.86 -0.12 -5.66
N LEU A 72 -3.76 0.14 -4.72
CA LEU A 72 -5.03 -0.57 -4.57
C LEU A 72 -6.06 0.08 -5.49
N SER A 73 -6.63 -0.66 -6.43
CA SER A 73 -7.42 -0.10 -7.54
C SER A 73 -8.88 -0.53 -7.55
N GLY A 74 -9.27 -1.53 -6.75
CA GLY A 74 -10.67 -1.93 -6.63
C GLY A 74 -10.90 -3.04 -5.61
N TYR A 75 -12.17 -3.41 -5.39
CA TYR A 75 -12.56 -4.39 -4.36
C TYR A 75 -13.65 -5.33 -4.86
N GLU A 76 -13.39 -6.63 -4.76
CA GLU A 76 -14.30 -7.71 -5.08
C GLU A 76 -15.08 -8.15 -3.83
N ARG A 77 -16.40 -8.00 -3.87
CA ARG A 77 -17.25 -8.27 -2.69
C ARG A 77 -17.34 -9.76 -2.35
N GLU A 78 -17.46 -10.61 -3.37
CA GLU A 78 -17.71 -12.04 -3.20
C GLU A 78 -16.48 -12.75 -2.61
N SER A 79 -15.31 -12.51 -3.20
CA SER A 79 -14.02 -13.06 -2.76
C SER A 79 -13.41 -12.32 -1.55
N ARG A 80 -13.92 -11.13 -1.22
CA ARG A 80 -13.32 -10.18 -0.27
C ARG A 80 -11.87 -9.83 -0.63
N SER A 81 -11.57 -9.75 -1.93
CA SER A 81 -10.25 -9.42 -2.44
C SER A 81 -10.15 -7.97 -2.90
N VAL A 82 -8.93 -7.46 -2.94
CA VAL A 82 -8.56 -6.13 -3.43
C VAL A 82 -7.74 -6.32 -4.70
N HIS A 83 -8.02 -5.54 -5.74
CA HIS A 83 -7.16 -5.46 -6.92
C HIS A 83 -5.91 -4.65 -6.58
N VAL A 84 -4.75 -5.24 -6.84
CA VAL A 84 -3.43 -4.65 -6.59
C VAL A 84 -2.77 -4.38 -7.94
N ALA A 85 -2.27 -3.17 -8.12
CA ALA A 85 -1.39 -2.78 -9.20
C ALA A 85 0.02 -2.57 -8.63
N ASP A 86 0.95 -3.41 -9.06
CA ASP A 86 2.28 -3.56 -8.50
C ASP A 86 3.33 -3.14 -9.54
N PRO A 87 4.19 -2.14 -9.26
CA PRO A 87 5.17 -1.66 -10.22
C PRO A 87 6.39 -2.59 -10.40
N MET A 88 6.60 -3.58 -9.53
CA MET A 88 7.77 -4.46 -9.57
C MET A 88 7.59 -5.51 -10.68
N ALA A 89 8.50 -5.49 -11.66
CA ALA A 89 8.39 -6.31 -12.88
C ALA A 89 8.63 -7.79 -12.63
N ASP A 90 9.49 -8.10 -11.67
CA ASP A 90 9.90 -9.43 -11.23
C ASP A 90 9.23 -9.84 -9.92
N ASN A 91 8.07 -9.23 -9.61
CA ASN A 91 7.31 -9.65 -8.44
C ASN A 91 6.91 -11.14 -8.57
N PRO A 92 6.82 -11.87 -7.44
CA PRO A 92 6.57 -13.31 -7.46
C PRO A 92 5.09 -13.67 -7.71
N THR A 93 4.28 -12.74 -8.22
CA THR A 93 2.86 -12.95 -8.55
C THR A 93 2.66 -13.12 -10.06
N GLU A 94 1.42 -13.31 -10.52
CA GLU A 94 1.08 -13.48 -11.94
C GLU A 94 1.05 -12.14 -12.72
N GLY A 95 2.08 -11.30 -12.53
CA GLY A 95 2.29 -10.04 -13.24
C GLY A 95 2.03 -8.78 -12.39
N HIS A 96 1.84 -7.64 -13.07
CA HIS A 96 1.66 -6.34 -12.41
C HIS A 96 0.28 -6.13 -11.79
N TYR A 97 -0.71 -6.95 -12.15
CA TYR A 97 -2.09 -6.80 -11.71
C TYR A 97 -2.61 -8.14 -11.20
N TYR A 98 -2.96 -8.17 -9.92
CA TYR A 98 -3.46 -9.38 -9.27
C TYR A 98 -4.46 -9.02 -8.18
N THR A 99 -5.05 -10.04 -7.55
CA THR A 99 -5.96 -9.85 -6.43
C THR A 99 -5.35 -10.41 -5.15
N GLN A 100 -5.59 -9.72 -4.05
CA GLN A 100 -5.15 -10.16 -2.73
C GLN A 100 -6.30 -10.06 -1.72
N GLY A 101 -6.47 -11.08 -0.90
CA GLY A 101 -7.46 -11.06 0.19
C GLY A 101 -7.24 -9.87 1.12
N ILE A 102 -8.30 -9.12 1.42
CA ILE A 102 -8.21 -7.85 2.16
C ILE A 102 -7.54 -7.97 3.53
N ASP A 103 -7.72 -9.10 4.21
CA ASP A 103 -7.16 -9.33 5.54
C ASP A 103 -5.63 -9.53 5.45
N HIS A 104 -5.13 -10.27 4.45
CA HIS A 104 -3.69 -10.42 4.18
C HIS A 104 -3.04 -9.08 3.79
N LEU A 105 -3.75 -8.28 2.99
CA LEU A 105 -3.28 -6.96 2.59
C LEU A 105 -3.17 -6.00 3.78
N ILE A 106 -4.17 -5.99 4.67
CA ILE A 106 -4.12 -5.17 5.90
C ILE A 106 -2.93 -5.57 6.77
N CYS A 107 -2.70 -6.86 6.97
CA CYS A 107 -1.52 -7.34 7.70
C CYS A 107 -0.22 -6.88 7.02
N SER A 108 -0.15 -6.94 5.68
CA SER A 108 1.01 -6.46 4.91
C SER A 108 1.28 -4.97 5.15
N ILE A 109 0.24 -4.14 5.14
CA ILE A 109 0.33 -2.69 5.39
C ILE A 109 0.73 -2.40 6.84
N LEU A 110 0.12 -3.09 7.81
CA LEU A 110 0.49 -2.94 9.23
C LEU A 110 1.96 -3.27 9.46
N LEU A 111 2.46 -4.34 8.85
CA LEU A 111 3.88 -4.72 8.93
C LEU A 111 4.78 -3.77 8.15
N GLY A 112 4.25 -3.01 7.19
CA GLY A 112 4.95 -1.90 6.53
C GLY A 112 5.35 -0.77 7.49
N ILE A 113 4.88 -0.76 8.74
CA ILE A 113 5.40 0.17 9.76
C ILE A 113 6.87 -0.09 10.06
N MET A 114 7.33 -1.35 9.94
CA MET A 114 8.73 -1.70 10.13
C MET A 114 9.63 -1.03 9.08
N THR A 115 9.04 -0.62 7.95
CA THR A 115 9.71 0.09 6.86
C THR A 115 9.31 1.57 6.82
N TYR A 116 8.64 2.08 7.87
CA TYR A 116 8.16 3.47 8.03
C TYR A 116 7.11 3.93 7.00
N ASP A 117 6.48 3.01 6.27
CA ASP A 117 5.67 3.32 5.09
C ASP A 117 4.17 2.97 5.20
N ALA A 118 3.66 2.71 6.42
CA ALA A 118 2.27 2.31 6.68
C ALA A 118 1.20 3.42 6.50
N ASN A 119 1.44 4.39 5.61
CA ASN A 119 0.53 5.47 5.29
C ASN A 119 -0.33 5.11 4.07
N LEU A 120 -1.62 5.46 4.13
CA LEU A 120 -2.50 5.42 2.97
C LEU A 120 -2.56 6.81 2.31
N LEU A 121 -2.18 6.89 1.04
CA LEU A 121 -2.42 8.06 0.21
C LEU A 121 -3.59 7.81 -0.73
N VAL A 122 -4.70 8.50 -0.49
CA VAL A 122 -5.90 8.45 -1.33
C VAL A 122 -5.78 9.51 -2.42
N ILE A 123 -5.92 9.10 -3.68
CA ILE A 123 -5.75 9.99 -4.83
C ILE A 123 -7.12 10.26 -5.45
N GLU A 124 -7.60 11.49 -5.33
CA GLU A 124 -8.86 11.93 -5.93
C GLU A 124 -8.59 12.91 -7.07
N PRO A 125 -9.36 12.85 -8.18
CA PRO A 125 -9.34 13.90 -9.19
C PRO A 125 -9.63 15.26 -8.54
N ARG A 126 -8.95 16.30 -9.01
CA ARG A 126 -9.27 17.66 -8.61
C ARG A 126 -10.75 17.92 -8.92
N LYS A 127 -11.55 18.24 -7.89
CA LYS A 127 -12.92 18.71 -8.10
C LYS A 127 -12.88 19.90 -9.07
N PRO A 128 -13.75 19.94 -10.09
CA PRO A 128 -13.90 21.14 -10.89
C PRO A 128 -14.09 22.32 -9.93
N ARG A 129 -13.28 23.38 -10.10
CA ARG A 129 -13.68 24.67 -9.51
C ARG A 129 -15.00 25.00 -10.19
N ASP A 130 -16.03 25.27 -9.40
CA ASP A 130 -17.39 25.53 -9.90
C ASP A 130 -17.34 26.42 -11.16
N ALA A 131 -18.04 25.98 -12.21
CA ALA A 131 -18.25 26.75 -13.43
C ALA A 131 -19.26 27.87 -13.20
#